data_AF-A0A1V5MXE2-F1
#
_entry.id   AF-A0A1V5MXE2-F1
#
_cell.length_a   1.000
_cell.length_b   1.000
_cell.length_c   1.000
_cell.angle_alpha   90.00
_cell.angle_beta   90.00
_cell.angle_gamma   90.00
#
_symmetry.space_group_name_H-M   'P 1'
#
loop_
_entity.id
_entity.type
_entity.pdbx_description
1 polymer ?
#
loop_
_entity_poly.entity_id
_entity_poly.type
_entity_poly.pdbx_seq_one_letter_code
_entity_poly.pdbx_strand_id
1 'polypeptide(L)' 'MQDASGNSLVTFKPARSYYSIVFSSPALTSGAQYKIYTGGTCTGTLTNGLYTGGTYSGGTLKKTFTITSKVTNVTF' A
#
# COMPACT_ATOMS: atom_id res chain seq x y z
N MET A 1 -0.46 -1.31 1.48
CA MET A 1 -1.79 -0.76 1.16
C MET A 1 -2.73 -1.89 0.81
N GLN A 2 -3.98 -1.78 1.24
CA GLN A 2 -5.01 -2.79 1.03
C GLN A 2 -6.23 -2.16 0.36
N ASP A 3 -6.97 -2.97 -0.38
CA ASP A 3 -8.29 -2.61 -0.89
C ASP A 3 -9.38 -2.70 0.19
N ALA A 4 -10.61 -2.36 -0.19
CA ALA A 4 -11.77 -2.44 0.70
C ALA A 4 -12.08 -3.89 1.15
N SER A 5 -11.69 -4.89 0.35
CA SER A 5 -11.86 -6.32 0.63
C SER A 5 -10.75 -6.89 1.53
N GLY A 6 -9.74 -6.09 1.91
CA GLY A 6 -8.61 -6.51 2.74
C GLY A 6 -7.49 -7.19 1.95
N ASN A 7 -7.56 -7.21 0.62
CA ASN A 7 -6.49 -7.75 -0.21
C ASN A 7 -5.31 -6.80 -0.25
N SER A 8 -4.09 -7.34 -0.08
CA SER A 8 -2.87 -6.53 -0.07
C SER A 8 -2.39 -6.25 -1.49
N LEU A 9 -2.39 -4.98 -1.90
CA LEU A 9 -1.98 -4.58 -3.24
C LEU A 9 -0.49 -4.32 -3.36
N VAL A 10 0.09 -3.66 -2.36
CA VAL A 10 1.55 -3.46 -2.28
C VAL A 10 1.96 -3.28 -0.83
N THR A 11 3.02 -3.98 -0.45
CA THR A 11 3.66 -3.84 0.86
C THR A 11 5.12 -3.50 0.62
N PHE A 12 5.50 -2.29 1.01
CA PHE A 12 6.83 -1.75 0.78
C PHE A 12 7.52 -1.44 2.10
N LYS A 13 8.74 -1.96 2.25
CA LYS A 13 9.65 -1.71 3.37
C LYS A 13 10.92 -1.06 2.82
N PRO A 14 11.00 0.27 2.86
CA PRO A 14 12.17 0.99 2.39
C PRO A 14 13.38 0.70 3.28
N ALA A 15 14.56 0.60 2.66
CA ALA A 15 15.83 0.48 3.39
C ALA A 15 16.35 1.84 3.90
N ARG A 16 15.87 2.95 3.32
CA ARG A 16 16.26 4.33 3.65
C ARG A 16 15.03 5.24 3.66
N SER A 17 15.12 6.38 4.34
CA SER A 17 14.06 7.39 4.31
C SER A 17 13.74 7.81 2.87
N TYR A 18 12.45 7.94 2.57
CA TYR A 18 11.93 8.32 1.26
C TYR A 18 11.00 9.52 1.42
N TYR A 19 10.93 10.36 0.39
CA TYR A 19 10.04 11.53 0.37
C TYR A 19 8.68 11.22 -0.26
N SER A 20 8.64 10.38 -1.28
CA SER A 20 7.41 10.01 -1.98
C SER A 20 7.50 8.58 -2.52
N ILE A 21 6.34 7.94 -2.67
CA ILE A 21 6.19 6.64 -3.34
C ILE A 21 5.18 6.84 -4.46
N VAL A 22 5.56 6.44 -5.67
CA VAL A 22 4.64 6.38 -6.82
C VAL A 22 4.32 4.92 -7.07
N PHE A 23 3.04 4.58 -7.05
CA PHE A 23 2.55 3.24 -7.32
C PHE A 23 1.49 3.29 -8.42
N SER A 24 1.67 2.45 -9.44
CA SER A 24 0.72 2.28 -10.54
C SER A 24 0.50 0.80 -10.75
N SER A 25 -0.76 0.37 -10.80
CA SER A 25 -1.14 -1.02 -10.97
C SER A 25 -2.51 -1.12 -11.65
N PRO A 26 -2.73 -2.10 -12.53
CA PRO A 26 -4.04 -2.35 -13.13
C PRO A 26 -5.10 -2.76 -12.09
N ALA A 27 -4.70 -3.16 -10.88
CA ALA A 27 -5.62 -3.47 -9.78
C ALA A 27 -6.21 -2.20 -9.09
N LEU A 28 -5.77 -1.01 -9.49
CA LEU A 28 -6.33 0.25 -9.00
C LEU A 28 -7.58 0.63 -9.78
N THR A 29 -8.72 0.63 -9.09
CA THR A 29 -10.03 0.90 -9.66
C THR A 29 -10.52 2.27 -9.22
N SER A 30 -10.98 3.07 -10.18
CA SER A 30 -11.61 4.36 -9.89
C SER A 30 -12.90 4.17 -9.10
N GLY A 31 -13.13 5.01 -8.10
CA GLY A 31 -14.25 4.91 -7.16
C GLY A 31 -14.04 3.92 -6.01
N ALA A 32 -12.98 3.11 -6.03
CA ALA A 32 -12.68 2.19 -4.95
C ALA A 32 -11.93 2.88 -3.80
N GLN A 33 -12.20 2.40 -2.58
CA GLN A 33 -11.54 2.85 -1.37
C GLN A 33 -10.32 1.98 -1.07
N TYR A 34 -9.22 2.62 -0.68
CA TYR A 34 -7.97 1.99 -0.30
C TYR A 34 -7.50 2.49 1.06
N LYS A 35 -6.79 1.61 1.76
CA LYS A 35 -6.28 1.84 3.11
C LYS A 35 -4.76 1.75 3.11
N ILE A 36 -4.13 2.78 3.65
CA ILE A 36 -2.69 2.85 3.87
C ILE A 36 -2.42 2.46 5.30
N TYR A 37 -1.69 1.36 5.46
CA TYR A 37 -1.19 0.90 6.74
C TYR A 37 0.31 1.14 6.81
N THR A 38 0.78 1.55 7.98
CA THR A 38 2.20 1.76 8.29
C THR A 38 2.61 0.93 9.48
N GLY A 39 3.88 0.51 9.52
CA GLY A 39 4.36 -0.45 10.51
C GLY A 39 3.93 -1.88 10.18
N GLY A 40 3.88 -2.75 11.18
CA GLY A 40 3.52 -4.16 11.02
C GLY A 40 4.62 -5.03 10.41
N THR A 41 4.26 -6.27 10.11
CA THR A 41 5.15 -7.28 9.52
C THR A 41 4.49 -7.96 8.32
N CYS A 42 5.30 -8.51 7.43
CA CYS A 42 4.82 -9.29 6.29
C CYS A 42 5.61 -10.59 6.21
N THR A 43 4.90 -11.70 6.01
CA THR A 43 5.49 -13.04 5.84
C THR A 43 5.95 -13.32 4.41
N GLY A 44 5.76 -12.36 3.50
CA GLY A 44 6.16 -12.46 2.11
C GLY A 44 7.68 -12.45 1.90
N THR A 45 8.08 -12.68 0.66
CA THR A 45 9.49 -12.56 0.28
C THR A 45 9.81 -11.09 0.01
N LEU A 46 10.80 -10.55 0.72
CA LEU A 46 11.27 -9.18 0.52
C LEU A 46 12.33 -9.14 -0.57
N THR A 47 12.03 -8.48 -1.69
CA THR A 47 12.99 -8.25 -2.79
C THR A 47 13.07 -6.75 -3.08
N ASN A 48 14.26 -6.15 -2.95
CA ASN A 48 14.49 -4.71 -3.21
C ASN A 48 13.53 -3.76 -2.45
N GLY A 49 13.12 -4.13 -1.23
CA GLY A 49 12.18 -3.34 -0.42
C GLY A 49 10.70 -3.60 -0.73
N LEU A 50 10.37 -4.34 -1.77
CA LEU A 50 9.00 -4.76 -2.09
C LEU A 50 8.76 -6.19 -1.59
N TYR A 51 7.67 -6.39 -0.85
CA TYR A 51 7.22 -7.73 -0.50
C TYR A 51 6.37 -8.33 -1.62
N THR A 52 6.68 -9.56 -2.00
CA THR A 52 5.92 -10.37 -2.94
C THR A 52 5.37 -11.62 -2.24
N GLY A 53 4.06 -11.85 -2.38
CA GLY A 53 3.36 -12.93 -1.70
C GLY A 53 3.24 -12.73 -0.18
N GLY A 54 2.65 -13.71 0.50
CA GLY A 54 2.47 -13.71 1.95
C GLY A 54 1.36 -12.79 2.46
N THR A 55 1.27 -12.65 3.78
CA THR A 55 0.22 -11.90 4.47
C THR A 55 0.84 -10.75 5.26
N TYR A 56 0.22 -9.58 5.19
CA TYR A 56 0.58 -8.43 6.01
C TYR A 56 -0.29 -8.38 7.28
N SER A 57 0.33 -8.20 8.45
CA SER A 57 -0.38 -8.16 9.73
C SER A 57 0.28 -7.21 10.75
N GLY A 58 -0.50 -6.80 11.76
CA GLY A 58 -0.01 -5.94 12.86
C GLY A 58 0.27 -4.49 12.47
N GLY A 59 -0.23 -4.03 11.32
CA GLY A 59 -0.09 -2.65 10.86
C GLY A 59 -1.06 -1.67 11.53
N THR A 60 -0.67 -0.40 11.60
CA THR A 60 -1.57 0.69 12.03
C THR A 60 -2.17 1.37 10.81
N LEU A 61 -3.49 1.57 10.79
CA LEU A 61 -4.15 2.34 9.73
C LEU A 61 -3.69 3.80 9.81
N LYS A 62 -3.00 4.26 8.78
CA LYS A 62 -2.51 5.64 8.68
C LYS A 62 -3.53 6.55 8.00
N LYS A 63 -4.11 6.11 6.89
CA LYS A 63 -5.07 6.89 6.11
C LYS A 63 -5.94 6.00 5.24
N THR A 64 -7.16 6.43 5.00
CA THR A 64 -8.08 5.85 4.02
C THR A 64 -8.33 6.90 2.95
N PHE A 65 -8.32 6.50 1.68
CA PHE A 65 -8.57 7.38 0.56
C PHE A 65 -9.34 6.66 -0.55
N THR A 66 -10.02 7.44 -1.40
CA THR A 66 -10.73 6.93 -2.57
C THR A 66 -10.02 7.43 -3.82
N ILE A 67 -9.79 6.55 -4.79
CA ILE A 67 -9.25 6.95 -6.09
C ILE A 67 -10.38 7.59 -6.89
N THR A 68 -10.34 8.91 -7.07
CA THR A 68 -11.36 9.66 -7.82
C THR A 68 -10.91 10.02 -9.23
N SER A 69 -9.59 10.03 -9.48
CA SER A 69 -8.95 10.45 -10.72
C SER A 69 -7.76 9.56 -11.05
N LYS A 70 -7.35 9.52 -12.34
CA LYS A 70 -6.17 8.76 -12.81
C LYS A 70 -4.91 9.04 -11.99
N VAL A 71 -4.74 10.28 -11.53
CA VAL A 71 -3.71 10.68 -10.58
C VAL A 71 -4.42 11.08 -9.28
N THR A 72 -4.09 10.40 -8.19
CA THR A 72 -4.60 10.70 -6.86
C THR A 72 -3.41 10.94 -5.93
N ASN A 73 -3.34 12.12 -5.32
CA ASN A 73 -2.30 12.47 -4.37
C ASN A 73 -2.80 12.26 -2.93
N VAL A 74 -2.03 11.53 -2.13
CA VAL A 74 -2.35 11.29 -0.72
C VAL A 74 -1.20 11.87 0.12
N THR A 75 -1.49 12.91 0.89
CA THR A 75 -0.56 13.55 1.84
C THR A 75 -0.83 13.07 3.26
N PHE A 76 0.20 13.04 4.11
CA PHE A 76 0.12 12.57 5.51
C PHE A 76 0.70 13.58 6.47
#